data_AF-A0A0D0DIC9-F1
#
_entry.id   AF-A0A0D0DIC9-F1
#
_cell.length_a   1.000
_cell.length_b   1.000
_cell.length_c   1.000
_cell.angle_alpha   90.00
_cell.angle_beta   90.00
_cell.angle_gamma   90.00
#
_symmetry.space_group_name_H-M   'P 1'
#
loop_
_entity.id
_entity.type
_entity.pdbx_description
1 polymer ?
#
loop_
_entity_poly.entity_id
_entity_poly.type
_entity_poly.pdbx_seq_one_letter_code
_entity_poly.pdbx_strand_id
1 'polypeptide(L)'
;PKPPAQLVLTETALVQQSIHQLKSWNHIFGEKMMLDAILDPSEEWEVGQTGGLLNADNDEAIVVEVRRQMAVESGEIIEVESDNDDNVDYGSLMSCADVIAMCQQLEDGCMQFGDAELSFDLASHLWTFHIHL
;
A
#
# COMPACT_ATOMS: atom_id res chain seq x y z
N PRO A 1 30.52 30.81 31.56
CA PRO A 1 30.60 31.45 30.22
C PRO A 1 29.19 31.67 29.65
N LYS A 2 28.80 32.92 29.40
CA LYS A 2 27.50 33.21 28.79
C LYS A 2 27.57 32.83 27.30
N PRO A 3 26.59 32.07 26.77
CA PRO A 3 26.60 31.72 25.35
C PRO A 3 26.58 33.00 24.50
N PRO A 4 27.34 33.04 23.39
CA PRO A 4 27.29 34.12 22.43
C PRO A 4 25.84 34.42 22.03
N ALA A 5 25.46 35.71 22.07
CA ALA A 5 24.08 36.12 21.75
C ALA A 5 23.64 35.65 20.35
N GLN A 6 24.58 35.53 19.41
CA GLN A 6 24.33 35.02 18.07
C GLN A 6 23.89 33.55 18.08
N LEU A 7 24.50 32.71 18.93
CA LEU A 7 24.13 31.29 19.04
C LEU A 7 22.71 31.11 19.58
N VAL A 8 22.35 31.89 20.60
CA VAL A 8 20.99 31.86 21.17
C VAL A 8 19.96 32.33 20.15
N LEU A 9 20.30 33.34 19.34
CA LEU A 9 19.40 33.87 18.30
C LEU A 9 19.22 32.87 17.15
N THR A 10 20.30 32.19 16.74
CA THR A 10 20.21 31.14 15.72
C THR A 10 19.45 29.92 16.21
N GLU A 11 19.66 29.51 17.47
CA GLU A 11 18.96 28.38 18.08
C GLU A 11 17.46 28.67 18.17
N THR A 12 17.08 29.84 18.67
CA THR A 12 15.66 30.24 18.76
C THR A 12 15.00 30.34 17.38
N ALA A 13 15.70 30.85 16.36
CA ALA A 13 15.19 30.90 15.00
C ALA A 13 14.98 29.50 14.39
N LEU A 14 15.95 28.59 14.56
CA LEU A 14 15.85 27.21 14.07
C LEU A 14 14.73 26.44 14.78
N VAL A 15 14.61 26.60 16.11
CA VAL A 15 13.52 25.99 16.89
C VAL A 15 12.16 26.50 16.42
N GLN A 16 12.02 27.81 16.17
CA GLN A 16 10.77 28.37 15.64
C GLN A 16 10.43 27.86 14.23
N GLN A 17 11.43 27.73 13.36
CA GLN A 17 11.25 27.17 12.02
C GLN A 17 10.82 25.70 12.07
N SER A 18 11.48 24.88 12.90
CA SER A 18 11.11 23.48 13.08
C SER A 18 9.72 23.32 13.68
N ILE A 19 9.35 24.15 14.67
CA ILE A 19 7.99 24.16 15.23
C ILE A 19 6.97 24.56 14.16
N HIS A 20 7.27 25.55 13.32
CA HIS A 20 6.39 25.98 12.24
C HIS A 20 6.20 24.86 11.20
N GLN A 21 7.28 24.19 10.79
CA GLN A 21 7.24 23.04 9.89
C GLN A 21 6.44 21.88 10.49
N LEU A 22 6.72 21.53 11.75
CA LEU A 22 5.97 20.51 12.48
C LEU A 22 4.50 20.88 12.61
N LYS A 23 4.14 22.15 12.80
CA LYS A 23 2.73 22.60 12.79
C LYS A 23 2.09 22.50 11.42
N SER A 24 2.83 22.78 10.34
CA SER A 24 2.32 22.63 8.97
C SER A 24 2.13 21.16 8.56
N TRP A 25 2.96 20.27 9.11
CA TRP A 25 2.88 18.82 8.88
C TRP A 25 1.88 18.15 9.82
N ASN A 26 1.74 18.64 11.06
CA ASN A 26 0.65 18.27 11.97
C ASN A 26 -0.65 19.00 11.60
N HIS A 27 -0.99 18.98 10.31
CA HIS A 27 -2.36 19.12 9.86
C HIS A 27 -3.14 17.89 10.32
N ILE A 28 -3.30 17.74 11.64
CA ILE A 28 -4.23 16.82 12.24
C ILE A 28 -5.60 17.42 11.93
N PHE A 29 -6.10 17.15 10.74
CA PHE A 29 -7.49 17.38 10.42
C PHE A 29 -8.29 16.35 11.21
N GLY A 30 -9.14 16.83 12.11
CA GLY A 30 -10.04 15.98 12.88
C GLY A 30 -9.93 16.18 14.39
N GLU A 31 -10.80 15.46 15.10
CA GLU A 31 -10.84 15.46 16.55
C GLU A 31 -9.54 14.89 17.13
N LYS A 32 -9.05 15.50 18.21
CA LYS A 32 -7.80 15.09 18.85
C LYS A 32 -7.98 13.66 19.40
N MET A 33 -7.35 12.70 18.75
CA MET A 33 -7.35 11.30 19.19
C MET A 33 -6.80 11.21 20.62
N MET A 34 -7.53 10.51 21.48
CA MET A 34 -7.14 10.32 22.87
C MET A 34 -6.04 9.24 22.98
N LEU A 35 -5.24 9.31 24.05
CA LEU A 35 -4.08 8.41 24.23
C LEU A 35 -4.51 6.94 24.35
N ASP A 36 -5.67 6.68 24.93
CA ASP A 36 -6.30 5.37 24.98
C ASP A 36 -6.61 4.82 23.58
N ALA A 37 -7.18 5.62 22.68
CA ALA A 37 -7.41 5.23 21.29
C ALA A 37 -6.11 4.95 20.50
N ILE A 38 -4.98 5.51 20.92
CA ILE A 38 -3.65 5.21 20.33
C ILE A 38 -3.08 3.91 20.89
N LEU A 39 -3.26 3.67 22.19
CA LEU A 39 -2.72 2.49 22.87
C LEU A 39 -3.58 1.23 22.67
N ASP A 40 -4.86 1.42 22.37
CA ASP A 40 -5.87 0.37 22.20
C ASP A 40 -6.87 0.76 21.11
N PRO A 41 -6.44 0.75 19.83
CA PRO A 41 -7.29 1.09 18.71
C PRO A 41 -8.37 0.02 18.50
N SER A 42 -9.63 0.45 18.43
CA SER A 42 -10.78 -0.46 18.24
C SER A 42 -10.70 -1.26 16.94
N GLU A 43 -10.00 -0.75 15.93
CA GLU A 43 -9.78 -1.37 14.63
C GLU A 43 -8.97 -2.67 14.75
N GLU A 44 -8.01 -2.75 15.69
CA GLU A 44 -7.22 -3.98 15.91
C GLU A 44 -8.06 -5.12 16.50
N TRP A 45 -9.16 -4.79 17.18
CA TRP A 45 -10.06 -5.79 17.75
C TRP A 45 -10.88 -6.52 16.68
N GLU A 46 -11.11 -5.89 15.52
CA GLU A 46 -11.79 -6.51 14.38
C GLU A 46 -10.86 -7.50 13.65
N VAL A 47 -9.57 -7.18 13.54
CA VAL A 47 -8.54 -8.05 12.94
C VAL A 47 -8.30 -9.30 13.78
N GLY A 48 -8.39 -9.22 15.10
CA GLY A 48 -8.30 -10.39 15.99
C GLY A 48 -9.48 -11.35 15.89
N GLN A 49 -10.62 -10.91 15.34
CA GLN A 49 -11.84 -11.71 15.20
C GLN A 49 -12.00 -12.37 13.84
N THR A 50 -11.14 -12.06 12.86
CA THR A 50 -11.06 -12.80 11.59
C THR A 50 -10.37 -14.15 11.79
N GLY A 51 -10.87 -14.97 12.72
CA GLY A 51 -10.49 -16.38 12.88
C GLY A 51 -10.87 -17.27 11.69
N GLY A 52 -11.41 -16.68 10.60
CA GLY A 52 -11.75 -17.36 9.35
C GLY A 52 -10.74 -17.19 8.21
N LEU A 53 -9.70 -16.36 8.34
CA LEU A 53 -8.63 -16.27 7.32
C LEU A 53 -7.63 -17.43 7.45
N LEU A 54 -7.62 -18.09 8.62
CA LEU A 54 -6.92 -19.34 8.89
C LEU A 54 -7.87 -20.54 8.80
N ASN A 55 -8.79 -20.53 7.82
CA ASN A 55 -9.46 -21.77 7.45
C ASN A 55 -8.38 -22.71 6.90
N ALA A 56 -8.31 -23.94 7.43
CA ALA A 56 -7.32 -24.95 7.05
C ALA A 56 -7.24 -25.20 5.53
N ASP A 57 -8.28 -24.85 4.78
CA ASP A 57 -8.35 -24.92 3.32
C ASP A 57 -7.39 -23.93 2.61
N ASN A 58 -6.99 -22.84 3.27
CA ASN A 58 -6.05 -21.85 2.72
C ASN A 58 -4.60 -22.36 2.76
N ASP A 59 -4.24 -23.09 3.81
CA ASP A 59 -2.88 -23.61 3.98
C ASP A 59 -2.53 -24.63 2.90
N GLU A 60 -3.49 -25.48 2.51
CA GLU A 60 -3.28 -26.45 1.43
C GLU A 60 -3.14 -25.78 0.07
N ALA A 61 -3.90 -24.71 -0.19
CA ALA A 61 -3.77 -23.89 -1.40
C ALA A 61 -2.39 -23.21 -1.49
N ILE A 62 -1.89 -22.67 -0.37
CA ILE A 62 -0.55 -22.07 -0.30
C ILE A 62 0.54 -23.13 -0.58
N VAL A 63 0.42 -24.32 0.00
CA VAL A 63 1.40 -25.40 -0.23
C VAL A 63 1.38 -25.87 -1.68
N VAL A 64 0.21 -25.96 -2.32
CA VAL A 64 0.09 -26.32 -3.74
C VAL A 64 0.75 -25.27 -4.63
N GLU A 65 0.52 -23.99 -4.38
CA GLU A 65 1.11 -22.92 -5.18
C GLU A 65 2.63 -22.83 -5.02
N VAL A 66 3.14 -22.97 -3.79
CA VAL A 66 4.59 -23.00 -3.53
C VAL A 66 5.25 -24.19 -4.23
N ARG A 67 4.61 -25.37 -4.23
CA ARG A 67 5.12 -26.54 -4.97
C ARG A 67 5.10 -26.33 -6.47
N ARG A 68 4.04 -25.72 -7.01
CA ARG A 68 3.94 -25.35 -8.43
C ARG A 68 5.09 -24.41 -8.81
N GLN A 69 5.35 -23.39 -8.00
CA GLN A 69 6.39 -22.41 -8.28
C GLN A 69 7.81 -23.01 -8.21
N MET A 70 8.07 -23.90 -7.25
CA MET A 70 9.33 -24.64 -7.19
C MET A 70 9.53 -25.58 -8.39
N ALA A 71 8.46 -26.21 -8.90
CA ALA A 71 8.52 -27.06 -10.09
C ALA A 71 8.78 -26.25 -11.38
N VAL A 72 8.19 -25.05 -11.48
CA VAL A 72 8.45 -24.12 -12.59
C VAL A 72 9.91 -23.63 -12.55
N GLU A 73 10.43 -23.29 -11.37
CA GLU A 73 11.81 -22.82 -11.19
C GLU A 73 12.85 -23.94 -11.43
N SER A 74 12.51 -25.19 -11.12
CA SER A 74 13.36 -26.35 -11.40
C SER A 74 13.34 -26.79 -12.87
N GLY A 75 12.50 -26.17 -13.72
CA GLY A 75 12.35 -26.51 -15.13
C GLY A 75 11.60 -27.82 -15.37
N GLU A 76 10.86 -28.31 -14.37
CA GLU A 76 10.03 -29.51 -14.47
C GLU A 76 8.68 -29.13 -15.09
N ILE A 77 8.60 -29.23 -16.43
CA ILE A 77 7.36 -28.99 -17.18
C ILE A 77 6.40 -30.12 -16.85
N ILE A 78 5.38 -29.83 -16.02
CA ILE A 78 4.21 -30.71 -15.90
C ILE A 78 3.45 -30.59 -17.22
N GLU A 79 3.58 -31.63 -18.05
CA GLU A 79 2.84 -31.79 -19.30
C GLU A 79 1.35 -31.94 -18.97
N VAL A 80 0.62 -30.83 -19.02
CA VAL A 80 -0.84 -30.86 -19.03
C VAL A 80 -1.22 -31.17 -20.49
N GLU A 81 -1.55 -32.43 -20.77
CA GLU A 81 -2.25 -32.80 -22.01
C GLU A 81 -3.57 -32.02 -22.06
N SER A 82 -3.54 -30.86 -22.74
CA SER A 82 -4.73 -30.14 -23.15
C SER A 82 -4.70 -30.07 -24.67
N ASP A 83 -5.30 -31.08 -25.28
CA ASP A 83 -5.69 -31.06 -26.69
C ASP A 83 -6.75 -29.97 -26.88
N ASN A 84 -6.30 -28.74 -27.09
CA ASN A 84 -7.12 -27.72 -27.71
C ASN A 84 -6.22 -26.78 -28.51
N ASP A 85 -6.26 -26.99 -29.82
CA ASP A 85 -5.79 -26.12 -30.88
C ASP A 85 -6.51 -24.77 -30.78
N ASP A 86 -6.01 -23.89 -29.92
CA ASP A 86 -6.34 -22.48 -29.97
C ASP A 86 -5.04 -21.70 -29.98
N ASN A 87 -4.66 -21.31 -31.19
CA ASN A 87 -3.70 -20.27 -31.52
C ASN A 87 -4.19 -18.95 -30.89
N VAL A 88 -4.03 -18.81 -29.58
CA VAL A 88 -4.25 -17.55 -28.87
C VAL A 88 -3.06 -16.66 -29.17
N ASP A 89 -3.27 -15.83 -30.19
CA ASP A 89 -2.56 -14.58 -30.39
C ASP A 89 -2.44 -13.89 -29.02
N TYR A 90 -1.22 -13.90 -28.44
CA TYR A 90 -0.89 -13.07 -27.29
C TYR A 90 -0.89 -11.62 -27.75
N GLY A 91 -2.10 -11.08 -27.96
CA GLY A 91 -2.33 -9.69 -28.26
C GLY A 91 -1.70 -8.86 -27.15
N SER A 92 -0.54 -8.27 -27.47
CA SER A 92 0.22 -7.30 -26.68
C SER A 92 0.07 -7.48 -25.17
N LEU A 93 0.84 -8.39 -24.57
CA LEU A 93 1.03 -8.46 -23.11
C LEU A 93 1.45 -7.08 -22.61
N MET A 94 0.52 -6.33 -22.01
CA MET A 94 0.83 -5.10 -21.29
C MET A 94 1.89 -5.42 -20.24
N SER A 95 2.98 -4.66 -20.26
CA SER A 95 4.02 -4.83 -19.26
C SER A 95 3.56 -4.28 -17.90
N CYS A 96 4.17 -4.71 -16.79
CA CYS A 96 3.93 -4.08 -15.49
C CYS A 96 4.15 -2.56 -15.53
N ALA A 97 5.08 -2.08 -16.35
CA ALA A 97 5.32 -0.65 -16.51
C ALA A 97 4.11 0.07 -17.12
N ASP A 98 3.43 -0.56 -18.08
CA ASP A 98 2.22 0.00 -18.71
C ASP A 98 1.05 0.03 -17.73
N VAL A 99 0.91 -1.01 -16.91
CA VAL A 99 -0.11 -1.08 -15.84
C VAL A 99 0.13 0.02 -14.80
N ILE A 100 1.37 0.19 -14.34
CA ILE A 100 1.73 1.23 -13.36
C ILE A 100 1.47 2.63 -13.93
N ALA A 101 1.82 2.87 -15.20
CA ALA A 101 1.59 4.16 -15.86
C ALA A 101 0.09 4.49 -15.95
N MET A 102 -0.77 3.50 -16.21
CA MET A 102 -2.22 3.72 -16.21
C MET A 102 -2.78 3.99 -14.81
N CYS A 103 -2.31 3.27 -13.78
CA CYS A 103 -2.70 3.53 -12.40
C CYS A 103 -2.40 4.97 -11.99
N GLN A 104 -1.22 5.49 -12.35
CA GLN A 104 -0.83 6.88 -12.09
C GLN A 104 -1.72 7.89 -12.82
N GLN A 105 -2.03 7.65 -14.09
CA GLN A 105 -2.93 8.53 -14.85
C GLN A 105 -4.35 8.57 -14.27
N LEU A 106 -4.82 7.45 -13.75
CA LEU A 106 -6.14 7.33 -13.13
C LEU A 106 -6.17 8.10 -11.80
N GLU A 107 -5.14 7.96 -10.98
CA GLU A 107 -4.97 8.68 -9.73
C GLU A 107 -4.94 10.20 -9.95
N ASP A 108 -4.14 10.67 -10.92
CA ASP A 108 -4.04 12.08 -11.28
C ASP A 108 -5.37 12.65 -11.80
N GLY A 109 -6.11 11.86 -12.58
CA GLY A 109 -7.43 12.24 -13.09
C GLY A 109 -8.46 12.38 -11.97
N CYS A 110 -8.46 11.46 -11.01
CA CYS A 110 -9.39 11.51 -9.87
C CYS A 110 -9.03 12.62 -8.87
N MET A 111 -7.75 12.92 -8.65
CA MET A 111 -7.35 14.06 -7.83
C MET A 111 -7.76 15.41 -8.45
N GLN A 112 -7.82 15.50 -9.78
CA GLN A 112 -8.20 16.73 -10.49
C GLN A 112 -9.70 16.89 -10.71
N PHE A 113 -10.43 15.79 -10.94
CA PHE A 113 -11.82 15.82 -11.40
C PHE A 113 -12.78 14.97 -10.56
N GLY A 114 -12.27 14.16 -9.63
CA GLY A 114 -13.04 13.23 -8.82
C GLY A 114 -13.63 13.86 -7.55
N ASP A 115 -14.72 13.24 -7.08
CA ASP A 115 -15.30 13.54 -5.77
C ASP A 115 -14.42 12.97 -4.65
N ALA A 116 -14.42 13.59 -3.48
CA ALA A 116 -13.53 13.26 -2.37
C ALA A 116 -13.68 11.80 -1.89
N GLU A 117 -14.90 11.26 -1.88
CA GLU A 117 -15.15 9.85 -1.55
C GLU A 117 -14.64 8.90 -2.64
N LEU A 118 -14.89 9.20 -3.91
CA LEU A 118 -14.45 8.36 -5.03
C LEU A 118 -12.92 8.35 -5.19
N SER A 119 -12.27 9.48 -4.93
CA SER A 119 -10.81 9.59 -4.96
C SER A 119 -10.14 8.81 -3.84
N PHE A 120 -10.77 8.75 -2.65
CA PHE A 120 -10.30 7.92 -1.54
C PHE A 120 -10.44 6.42 -1.84
N ASP A 121 -11.63 5.99 -2.29
CA ASP A 121 -11.90 4.59 -2.62
C ASP A 121 -10.97 4.08 -3.73
N LEU A 122 -10.73 4.92 -4.74
CA LEU A 122 -9.82 4.58 -5.83
C LEU A 122 -8.37 4.49 -5.34
N ALA A 123 -7.91 5.45 -4.53
CA ALA A 123 -6.56 5.42 -3.97
C ALA A 123 -6.35 4.15 -3.13
N SER A 124 -7.36 3.75 -2.35
CA SER A 124 -7.34 2.50 -1.58
C SER A 124 -7.18 1.28 -2.50
N HIS A 125 -8.01 1.16 -3.56
CA HIS A 125 -7.94 0.05 -4.50
C HIS A 125 -6.63 0.00 -5.29
N LEU A 126 -6.12 1.15 -5.74
CA LEU A 126 -4.85 1.25 -6.44
C LEU A 126 -3.69 0.84 -5.54
N TRP A 127 -3.74 1.20 -4.25
CA TRP A 127 -2.72 0.83 -3.29
C TRP A 127 -2.72 -0.68 -3.01
N THR A 128 -3.89 -1.28 -2.82
CA THR A 128 -4.02 -2.74 -2.71
C THR A 128 -3.47 -3.45 -3.95
N PHE A 129 -3.80 -2.96 -5.13
CA PHE A 129 -3.32 -3.54 -6.38
C PHE A 129 -1.79 -3.41 -6.54
N HIS A 130 -1.21 -2.30 -6.11
CA HIS A 130 0.25 -2.08 -6.13
C HIS A 130 1.01 -3.05 -5.23
N ILE A 131 0.43 -3.45 -4.09
CA ILE A 131 1.04 -4.44 -3.18
C ILE A 131 1.09 -5.84 -3.81
N HIS A 132 0.22 -6.11 -4.79
CA HIS A 132 0.10 -7.40 -5.46
C HIS A 132 0.78 -7.46 -6.84
N LEU A 133 1.39 -6.36 -7.30
CA LEU A 133 2.22 -6.26 -8.51
C LEU A 133 3.71 -6.42 -8.19
#